data_AF-U6RGG7-F1
#
_entry.id   AF-U6RGG7-F1
#
_cell.length_a   1.000
_cell.length_b   1.000
_cell.length_c   1.000
_cell.angle_alpha   90.00
_cell.angle_beta   90.00
_cell.angle_gamma   90.00
#
_symmetry.space_group_name_H-M   'P 1'
#
loop_
_entity.id
_entity.type
_entity.pdbx_description
1 polymer ?
#
loop_
_entity_poly.entity_id
_entity_poly.type
_entity_poly.pdbx_seq_one_letter_code
_entity_poly.pdbx_strand_id
1 'polypeptide(L)'
;MIDIVEKKVPHSFRNKYLRRSGSGNVGSLLQPPTIVPSTTIDVIGIDSTSILTDRNVLSSLRALLEIRSRVIATDNTETELSEENTLSSLRTLAEIDAAIKVVLGKIEKLYDVFLRKDIPNSASELITFIKGLISQGLVTAGGGMQLGESFAGGITGHGGLFTASGHGELRSLRVNEWFETSEFRYNYVDVTTGDKWSAPGGGIIESVVMDTDPEGNELNTGVVTLKLEAGQIGAVAFDDLAMGMYHYESGNATEDYDDGKGNRRFAGFTTVFFRITEIIGTGLNSKFRFELRNASDNYPNPVSPTAMMHFVCFGNVSNKSRQSSMYQTRTYTRYLKNVDWWEYSFSNIAMQFGDL
;
A
#
# COMPACT_ATOMS: atom_id res chain seq x y z
N MET A 1 8.05 -10.00 34.13
CA MET A 1 8.61 -11.23 34.75
C MET A 1 9.00 -12.14 33.61
N ILE A 2 10.27 -12.56 33.55
CA ILE A 2 10.94 -13.18 32.38
C ILE A 2 11.10 -12.21 31.20
N ASP A 3 12.16 -11.40 31.26
CA ASP A 3 12.74 -10.73 30.10
C ASP A 3 13.87 -11.59 29.53
N ILE A 4 13.91 -11.78 28.20
CA ILE A 4 14.98 -12.49 27.52
C ILE A 4 16.07 -11.47 27.15
N VAL A 5 17.18 -11.50 27.89
CA VAL A 5 18.34 -10.66 27.63
C VAL A 5 19.29 -11.36 26.65
N GLU A 6 19.44 -10.81 25.45
CA GLU A 6 20.50 -11.24 24.52
C GLU A 6 21.89 -11.07 25.14
N LYS A 7 22.63 -12.17 25.27
CA LYS A 7 23.99 -12.14 25.83
C LYS A 7 25.01 -12.54 24.76
N LYS A 8 25.66 -11.54 24.15
CA LYS A 8 26.83 -11.74 23.29
C LYS A 8 27.93 -12.47 24.06
N VAL A 9 28.45 -13.56 23.48
CA VAL A 9 29.63 -14.28 23.99
C VAL A 9 30.88 -13.82 23.21
N PRO A 10 32.00 -13.44 23.86
CA PRO A 10 33.19 -12.91 23.17
C PRO A 10 34.04 -13.96 22.47
N HIS A 11 34.92 -13.50 21.57
CA HIS A 11 35.88 -14.32 20.83
C HIS A 11 36.84 -15.14 21.71
N SER A 12 36.90 -16.44 21.40
CA SER A 12 37.99 -17.41 21.59
C SER A 12 39.11 -17.09 22.61
N PHE A 13 39.15 -17.85 23.71
CA PHE A 13 40.37 -18.01 24.51
C PHE A 13 41.42 -18.87 23.78
N ARG A 14 42.66 -18.39 23.76
CA ARG A 14 43.80 -19.02 23.10
C ARG A 14 44.42 -20.11 23.98
N ASN A 15 44.07 -21.37 23.77
CA ASN A 15 44.64 -22.45 24.57
C ASN A 15 46.12 -22.70 24.18
N LYS A 16 47.02 -22.57 25.16
CA LYS A 16 48.42 -22.99 25.04
C LYS A 16 48.48 -24.51 25.30
N TYR A 17 49.57 -25.15 24.88
CA TYR A 17 49.85 -26.59 25.07
C TYR A 17 49.05 -27.56 24.19
N LEU A 18 49.59 -27.87 23.01
CA LEU A 18 50.06 -29.23 22.72
C LEU A 18 51.18 -29.17 21.66
N ARG A 19 52.08 -30.16 21.69
CA ARG A 19 53.42 -30.06 21.09
C ARG A 19 53.49 -30.64 19.68
N ARG A 20 54.39 -30.06 18.87
CA ARG A 20 55.03 -30.66 17.69
C ARG A 20 55.24 -32.18 17.83
N SER A 21 54.98 -32.90 16.73
CA SER A 21 56.01 -33.74 16.14
C SER A 21 56.22 -33.29 14.68
N GLY A 22 57.48 -33.27 14.27
CA GLY A 22 57.87 -33.01 12.89
C GLY A 22 59.14 -33.78 12.59
N SER A 23 59.25 -34.36 11.41
CA SER A 23 60.50 -34.84 10.85
C SER A 23 61.34 -33.65 10.34
N GLY A 24 62.65 -33.66 10.57
CA GLY A 24 63.60 -32.85 9.77
C GLY A 24 63.77 -33.45 8.36
N ASN A 25 64.59 -32.95 7.44
CA ASN A 25 65.59 -31.86 7.42
C ASN A 25 65.86 -31.53 5.91
N VAL A 26 66.53 -30.49 5.42
CA VAL A 26 67.41 -29.42 5.96
C VAL A 26 66.99 -28.07 5.33
N GLY A 27 67.48 -26.92 5.81
CA GLY A 27 67.13 -25.59 5.29
C GLY A 27 68.05 -25.02 4.19
N SER A 28 67.52 -24.06 3.43
CA SER A 28 68.27 -22.92 2.89
C SER A 28 67.41 -21.65 3.01
N LEU A 29 68.04 -20.50 3.27
CA LEU A 29 67.36 -19.21 3.46
C LEU A 29 67.14 -18.54 2.10
N LEU A 30 65.93 -18.64 1.56
CA LEU A 30 65.43 -17.82 0.45
C LEU A 30 64.05 -17.26 0.81
N GLN A 31 63.68 -16.14 0.19
CA GLN A 31 62.49 -15.35 0.52
C GLN A 31 61.20 -16.18 0.55
N PRO A 32 60.22 -15.84 1.42
CA PRO A 32 58.92 -16.48 1.36
C PRO A 32 58.25 -16.14 0.02
N PRO A 33 57.89 -17.13 -0.81
CA PRO A 33 57.07 -16.86 -1.98
C PRO A 33 55.70 -16.37 -1.52
N THR A 34 55.14 -15.43 -2.29
CA THR A 34 53.79 -14.91 -2.09
C THR A 34 52.81 -16.07 -1.95
N ILE A 35 52.04 -16.12 -0.86
CA ILE A 35 51.03 -17.15 -0.66
C ILE A 35 49.93 -16.96 -1.71
N VAL A 36 50.01 -17.77 -2.77
CA VAL A 36 48.93 -17.97 -3.74
C VAL A 36 47.70 -18.43 -2.95
N PRO A 37 46.48 -17.91 -3.21
CA PRO A 37 45.29 -18.35 -2.48
C PRO A 37 45.10 -19.86 -2.66
N SER A 38 45.30 -20.63 -1.59
CA SER A 38 45.11 -22.08 -1.65
C SER A 38 43.63 -22.38 -1.78
N THR A 39 43.22 -22.88 -2.94
CA THR A 39 41.88 -23.43 -3.12
C THR A 39 41.77 -24.73 -2.35
N THR A 40 41.19 -24.69 -1.14
CA THR A 40 40.85 -25.90 -0.39
C THR A 40 39.81 -26.68 -1.18
N ILE A 41 40.17 -27.88 -1.64
CA ILE A 41 39.25 -28.81 -2.28
C ILE A 41 38.65 -29.71 -1.20
N ASP A 42 37.37 -29.52 -0.90
CA ASP A 42 36.62 -30.47 -0.08
C ASP A 42 36.36 -31.74 -0.91
N VAL A 43 37.12 -32.81 -0.63
CA VAL A 43 36.89 -34.16 -1.19
C VAL A 43 36.26 -35.02 -0.10
N ILE A 44 35.08 -35.57 -0.38
CA ILE A 44 34.36 -36.43 0.55
C ILE A 44 34.79 -37.88 0.32
N GLY A 45 35.33 -38.54 1.36
CA GLY A 45 35.68 -39.96 1.32
C GLY A 45 34.45 -40.86 1.19
N ILE A 46 34.63 -42.06 0.62
CA ILE A 46 33.51 -42.96 0.25
C ILE A 46 32.64 -43.38 1.45
N ASP A 47 33.24 -43.49 2.64
CA ASP A 47 32.57 -43.87 3.90
C ASP A 47 32.09 -42.67 4.73
N SER A 48 32.10 -41.46 4.17
CA SER A 48 31.71 -40.26 4.90
C SER A 48 30.19 -40.14 5.05
N THR A 49 29.75 -39.87 6.27
CA THR A 49 28.34 -39.59 6.61
C THR A 49 27.91 -38.15 6.29
N SER A 50 28.75 -37.39 5.58
CA SER A 50 28.51 -35.98 5.25
C SER A 50 27.45 -35.85 4.15
N ILE A 51 26.55 -34.87 4.28
CA ILE A 51 25.51 -34.60 3.29
C ILE A 51 26.15 -34.09 1.98
N LEU A 52 25.78 -34.71 0.86
CA LEU A 52 26.17 -34.25 -0.47
C LEU A 52 25.50 -32.91 -0.77
N THR A 53 26.29 -31.94 -1.24
CA THR A 53 25.86 -30.59 -1.62
C THR A 53 26.52 -30.20 -2.93
N ASP A 54 25.91 -29.33 -3.72
CA ASP A 54 26.45 -28.91 -5.02
C ASP A 54 27.92 -28.45 -4.92
N ARG A 55 28.27 -27.77 -3.83
CA ARG A 55 29.64 -27.33 -3.54
C ARG A 55 30.64 -28.49 -3.42
N ASN A 56 30.29 -29.55 -2.69
CA ASN A 56 31.19 -30.69 -2.45
C ASN A 56 31.22 -31.71 -3.61
N VAL A 57 30.14 -31.77 -4.41
CA VAL A 57 30.12 -32.53 -5.67
C VAL A 57 30.98 -31.85 -6.74
N LEU A 58 30.85 -30.53 -6.92
CA LEU A 58 31.61 -29.77 -7.91
C LEU A 58 33.10 -29.63 -7.55
N SER A 59 33.46 -29.52 -6.25
CA SER A 59 34.87 -29.59 -5.82
C SER A 59 35.49 -30.95 -6.11
N SER A 60 34.75 -32.04 -5.88
CA SER A 60 35.23 -33.41 -6.17
C SER A 60 35.42 -33.64 -7.67
N LEU A 61 34.51 -33.14 -8.52
CA LEU A 61 34.68 -33.19 -9.99
C LEU A 61 35.90 -32.37 -10.45
N ARG A 62 36.14 -31.19 -9.86
CA ARG A 62 37.34 -30.39 -10.12
C ARG A 62 38.62 -31.13 -9.72
N ALA A 63 38.61 -31.83 -8.59
CA ALA A 63 39.74 -32.66 -8.13
C ALA A 63 40.06 -33.78 -9.13
N LEU A 64 39.02 -34.49 -9.62
CA LEU A 64 39.15 -35.54 -10.64
C LEU A 64 39.77 -35.00 -11.95
N LEU A 65 39.34 -33.83 -12.42
CA LEU A 65 39.92 -33.18 -13.60
C LEU A 65 41.38 -32.75 -13.38
N GLU A 66 41.71 -32.24 -12.20
CA GLU A 66 43.09 -31.86 -11.84
C GLU A 66 44.01 -33.08 -11.73
N ILE A 67 43.55 -34.18 -11.12
CA ILE A 67 44.25 -35.48 -11.09
C ILE A 67 44.46 -36.01 -12.51
N ARG A 68 43.41 -36.01 -13.35
CA ARG A 68 43.48 -36.42 -14.77
C ARG A 68 44.59 -35.68 -15.53
N SER A 69 44.75 -34.38 -15.28
CA SER A 69 45.78 -33.55 -15.92
C SER A 69 47.21 -33.81 -15.43
N ARG A 70 47.39 -34.60 -14.37
CA ARG A 70 48.68 -34.91 -13.74
C ARG A 70 49.10 -36.38 -13.83
N VAL A 71 48.23 -37.28 -14.29
CA VAL A 71 48.63 -38.66 -14.62
C VAL A 71 49.60 -38.60 -15.82
N ILE A 72 50.63 -39.46 -15.82
CA ILE A 72 51.72 -39.44 -16.80
C ILE A 72 51.14 -39.50 -18.23
N ALA A 73 51.29 -38.40 -18.95
CA ALA A 73 51.00 -38.31 -20.37
C ALA A 73 52.20 -38.82 -21.18
N THR A 74 51.95 -39.30 -22.40
CA THR A 74 52.96 -39.91 -23.29
C THR A 74 54.02 -38.94 -23.81
N ASP A 75 53.90 -37.66 -23.50
CA ASP A 75 54.82 -36.56 -23.82
C ASP A 75 55.66 -36.09 -22.61
N ASN A 76 55.51 -36.71 -21.43
CA ASN A 76 56.31 -36.39 -20.25
C ASN A 76 57.78 -36.80 -20.44
N THR A 77 58.66 -35.81 -20.58
CA THR A 77 60.11 -36.00 -20.80
C THR A 77 60.94 -36.13 -19.52
N GLU A 78 60.34 -35.93 -18.33
CA GLU A 78 61.06 -35.92 -17.04
C GLU A 78 61.06 -37.29 -16.34
N THR A 79 60.29 -38.26 -16.84
CA THR A 79 60.09 -39.58 -16.20
C THR A 79 60.48 -40.70 -17.14
N GLU A 80 61.31 -41.65 -16.70
CA GLU A 80 61.59 -42.86 -17.50
C GLU A 80 60.31 -43.71 -17.65
N LEU A 81 59.86 -43.89 -18.89
CA LEU A 81 58.68 -44.66 -19.23
C LEU A 81 59.00 -46.16 -19.22
N SER A 82 58.21 -46.92 -18.49
CA SER A 82 58.21 -48.39 -18.48
C SER A 82 56.83 -48.91 -18.91
N GLU A 83 56.76 -50.15 -19.39
CA GLU A 83 55.47 -50.76 -19.76
C GLU A 83 54.50 -50.78 -18.56
N GLU A 84 55.01 -51.02 -17.35
CA GLU A 84 54.23 -51.05 -16.11
C GLU A 84 53.68 -49.68 -15.71
N ASN A 85 54.51 -48.62 -15.71
CA ASN A 85 54.05 -47.28 -15.33
C ASN A 85 53.14 -46.65 -16.41
N THR A 86 53.36 -46.98 -17.68
CA THR A 86 52.56 -46.51 -18.81
C THR A 86 51.19 -47.20 -18.82
N LEU A 87 51.14 -48.53 -18.70
CA LEU A 87 49.88 -49.28 -18.68
C LEU A 87 49.02 -48.96 -17.45
N SER A 88 49.64 -48.77 -16.28
CA SER A 88 48.96 -48.34 -15.06
C SER A 88 48.36 -46.93 -15.20
N SER A 89 49.10 -46.00 -15.81
CA SER A 89 48.64 -44.63 -16.08
C SER A 89 47.47 -44.60 -17.08
N LEU A 90 47.56 -45.37 -18.17
CA LEU A 90 46.48 -45.51 -19.17
C LEU A 90 45.20 -46.09 -18.55
N ARG A 91 45.32 -47.11 -17.68
CA ARG A 91 44.17 -47.68 -16.97
C ARG A 91 43.54 -46.66 -16.01
N THR A 92 44.36 -45.94 -15.24
CA THR A 92 43.90 -44.89 -14.31
C THR A 92 43.14 -43.78 -15.06
N LEU A 93 43.64 -43.34 -16.22
CA LEU A 93 42.95 -42.37 -17.08
C LEU A 93 41.59 -42.88 -17.56
N ALA A 94 41.50 -44.14 -18.00
CA ALA A 94 40.25 -44.74 -18.46
C ALA A 94 39.19 -44.85 -17.36
N GLU A 95 39.60 -45.19 -16.13
CA GLU A 95 38.70 -45.25 -14.96
C GLU A 95 38.21 -43.85 -14.55
N ILE A 96 39.07 -42.82 -14.62
CA ILE A 96 38.70 -41.41 -14.39
C ILE A 96 37.73 -40.89 -15.48
N ASP A 97 38.00 -41.18 -16.75
CA ASP A 97 37.13 -40.77 -17.87
C ASP A 97 35.73 -41.41 -17.79
N ALA A 98 35.65 -42.68 -17.38
CA ALA A 98 34.38 -43.35 -17.11
C ALA A 98 33.61 -42.65 -15.98
N ALA A 99 34.27 -42.29 -14.89
CA ALA A 99 33.65 -41.59 -13.76
C ALA A 99 33.14 -40.18 -14.15
N ILE A 100 33.94 -39.40 -14.89
CA ILE A 100 33.56 -38.07 -15.40
C ILE A 100 32.33 -38.18 -16.30
N LYS A 101 32.30 -39.16 -17.23
CA LYS A 101 31.17 -39.38 -18.14
C LYS A 101 29.86 -39.69 -17.41
N VAL A 102 29.91 -40.45 -16.31
CA VAL A 102 28.75 -40.73 -15.46
C VAL A 102 28.23 -39.47 -14.75
N VAL A 103 29.13 -38.58 -14.31
CA VAL A 103 28.73 -37.31 -13.66
C VAL A 103 28.12 -36.34 -14.67
N LEU A 104 28.73 -36.18 -15.85
CA LEU A 104 28.20 -35.32 -16.92
C LEU A 104 26.79 -35.75 -17.36
N GLY A 105 26.58 -37.06 -17.60
CA GLY A 105 25.25 -37.58 -17.95
C GLY A 105 24.20 -37.51 -16.83
N LYS A 106 24.60 -37.22 -15.57
CA LYS A 106 23.67 -36.85 -14.48
C LYS A 106 23.36 -35.35 -14.48
N ILE A 107 24.36 -34.50 -14.76
CA ILE A 107 24.19 -33.04 -14.87
C ILE A 107 23.25 -32.71 -16.04
N GLU A 108 23.41 -33.37 -17.19
CA GLU A 108 22.53 -33.19 -18.35
C GLU A 108 21.06 -33.42 -18.00
N LYS A 109 20.75 -34.47 -17.23
CA LYS A 109 19.38 -34.77 -16.78
C LYS A 109 18.79 -33.76 -15.80
N LEU A 110 19.59 -32.89 -15.18
CA LEU A 110 19.06 -31.82 -14.34
C LEU A 110 18.40 -30.71 -15.18
N TYR A 111 18.79 -30.55 -16.45
CA TYR A 111 18.15 -29.60 -17.36
C TYR A 111 16.71 -30.00 -17.73
N ASP A 112 16.34 -31.28 -17.58
CA ASP A 112 14.98 -31.78 -17.77
C ASP A 112 14.08 -31.54 -16.54
N VAL A 113 14.68 -31.26 -15.38
CA VAL A 113 13.98 -31.12 -14.08
C VAL A 113 13.85 -29.66 -13.64
N PHE A 114 14.82 -28.82 -13.95
CA PHE A 114 14.84 -27.42 -13.53
C PHE A 114 14.52 -26.45 -14.67
N LEU A 115 13.79 -25.38 -14.34
CA LEU A 115 13.62 -24.24 -15.25
C LEU A 115 14.98 -23.64 -15.62
N ARG A 116 15.18 -23.44 -16.91
CA ARG A 116 16.38 -22.83 -17.48
C ARG A 116 16.29 -21.31 -17.39
N LYS A 117 17.45 -20.67 -17.43
CA LYS A 117 17.59 -19.21 -17.29
C LYS A 117 18.04 -18.52 -18.58
N ASP A 118 18.37 -19.31 -19.59
CA ASP A 118 19.01 -18.91 -20.84
C ASP A 118 18.15 -19.18 -22.08
N ILE A 119 17.10 -20.00 -21.95
CA ILE A 119 16.10 -20.27 -22.99
C ILE A 119 14.68 -20.24 -22.40
N PRO A 120 13.63 -20.03 -23.23
CA PRO A 120 12.24 -20.19 -22.80
C PRO A 120 11.94 -21.62 -22.33
N ASN A 121 11.12 -21.75 -21.29
CA ASN A 121 10.50 -23.02 -20.88
C ASN A 121 9.00 -23.00 -21.22
N SER A 122 8.45 -24.19 -21.47
CA SER A 122 7.01 -24.43 -21.63
C SER A 122 6.60 -25.66 -20.83
N ALA A 123 5.40 -25.64 -20.24
CA ALA A 123 4.75 -26.81 -19.66
C ALA A 123 3.38 -26.99 -20.32
N SER A 124 3.01 -28.23 -20.61
CA SER A 124 1.66 -28.59 -21.08
C SER A 124 0.64 -28.72 -19.94
N GLU A 125 1.13 -28.73 -18.69
CA GLU A 125 0.38 -29.01 -17.46
C GLU A 125 0.45 -27.83 -16.47
N LEU A 126 -0.37 -27.87 -15.44
CA LEU A 126 -0.48 -26.81 -14.42
C LEU A 126 0.83 -26.55 -13.67
N ILE A 127 1.21 -25.27 -13.57
CA ILE A 127 2.28 -24.79 -12.69
C ILE A 127 1.66 -24.03 -11.51
N THR A 128 1.97 -24.44 -10.28
CA THR A 128 1.42 -23.85 -9.05
C THR A 128 2.46 -23.02 -8.30
N PHE A 129 2.21 -21.70 -8.14
CA PHE A 129 3.09 -20.78 -7.41
C PHE A 129 2.57 -20.53 -5.97
N ILE A 130 3.02 -21.34 -5.01
CA ILE A 130 2.52 -21.31 -3.61
C ILE A 130 2.67 -19.92 -2.94
N LYS A 131 3.71 -19.16 -3.28
CA LYS A 131 3.98 -17.82 -2.72
C LYS A 131 3.63 -16.67 -3.68
N GLY A 132 2.84 -16.94 -4.72
CA GLY A 132 2.54 -16.00 -5.79
C GLY A 132 3.61 -15.90 -6.87
N LEU A 133 3.32 -15.09 -7.89
CA LEU A 133 4.15 -14.86 -9.07
C LEU A 133 4.73 -13.45 -9.03
N ILE A 134 6.04 -13.32 -9.26
CA ILE A 134 6.72 -12.03 -9.49
C ILE A 134 7.39 -12.11 -10.87
N SER A 135 7.05 -11.18 -11.76
CA SER A 135 7.68 -11.02 -13.07
C SER A 135 8.24 -9.61 -13.21
N GLN A 136 9.44 -9.48 -13.77
CA GLN A 136 10.01 -8.19 -14.19
C GLN A 136 9.59 -7.79 -15.62
N GLY A 137 8.91 -8.70 -16.33
CA GLY A 137 8.39 -8.47 -17.68
C GLY A 137 6.88 -8.75 -17.76
N LEU A 138 6.37 -8.86 -18.98
CA LEU A 138 4.95 -9.08 -19.24
C LEU A 138 4.45 -10.42 -18.67
N VAL A 139 3.23 -10.41 -18.13
CA VAL A 139 2.44 -11.61 -17.81
C VAL A 139 1.18 -11.59 -18.68
N THR A 140 0.98 -12.60 -19.51
CA THR A 140 -0.18 -12.71 -20.41
C THR A 140 -1.06 -13.88 -19.99
N ALA A 141 -2.30 -13.59 -19.58
CA ALA A 141 -3.26 -14.58 -19.10
C ALA A 141 -4.38 -14.82 -20.13
N GLY A 142 -4.09 -15.60 -21.19
CA GLY A 142 -5.00 -15.78 -22.33
C GLY A 142 -6.34 -16.46 -22.01
N GLY A 143 -6.42 -17.26 -20.95
CA GLY A 143 -7.67 -17.85 -20.46
C GLY A 143 -8.47 -16.96 -19.49
N GLY A 144 -7.93 -15.80 -19.13
CA GLY A 144 -8.42 -15.00 -18.01
C GLY A 144 -7.57 -15.15 -16.74
N MET A 145 -7.90 -14.37 -15.71
CA MET A 145 -7.19 -14.32 -14.42
C MET A 145 -8.20 -14.22 -13.26
N GLN A 146 -8.20 -15.24 -12.39
CA GLN A 146 -8.95 -15.19 -11.12
C GLN A 146 -8.11 -14.46 -10.05
N LEU A 147 -8.77 -13.62 -9.25
CA LEU A 147 -8.22 -12.95 -8.08
C LEU A 147 -8.93 -13.46 -6.82
N GLY A 148 -8.14 -14.03 -5.89
CA GLY A 148 -8.64 -14.73 -4.70
C GLY A 148 -8.75 -16.25 -4.88
N GLU A 149 -8.99 -16.96 -3.78
CA GLU A 149 -9.03 -18.44 -3.74
C GLU A 149 -10.14 -19.04 -4.62
N SER A 150 -11.28 -18.35 -4.71
CA SER A 150 -12.41 -18.73 -5.54
C SER A 150 -13.20 -17.51 -6.01
N PHE A 151 -13.81 -17.63 -7.19
CA PHE A 151 -14.70 -16.62 -7.76
C PHE A 151 -16.14 -17.11 -7.83
N ALA A 152 -17.07 -16.25 -7.43
CA ALA A 152 -18.50 -16.37 -7.70
C ALA A 152 -19.01 -14.99 -8.11
N GLY A 153 -19.67 -14.89 -9.26
CA GLY A 153 -20.17 -13.60 -9.77
C GLY A 153 -21.47 -13.14 -9.12
N GLY A 154 -21.82 -11.88 -9.38
CA GLY A 154 -23.06 -11.22 -8.96
C GLY A 154 -22.96 -10.42 -7.66
N ILE A 155 -24.07 -9.78 -7.29
CA ILE A 155 -24.15 -8.81 -6.17
C ILE A 155 -23.69 -9.42 -4.83
N THR A 156 -24.00 -10.70 -4.59
CA THR A 156 -23.59 -11.47 -3.39
C THR A 156 -22.34 -12.33 -3.61
N GLY A 157 -21.63 -12.14 -4.73
CA GLY A 157 -20.45 -12.90 -5.12
C GLY A 157 -19.17 -12.58 -4.32
N HIS A 158 -18.08 -13.26 -4.66
CA HIS A 158 -16.76 -13.11 -4.05
C HIS A 158 -15.61 -13.31 -5.04
N GLY A 159 -14.41 -12.85 -4.66
CA GLY A 159 -13.23 -12.87 -5.51
C GLY A 159 -13.29 -11.81 -6.62
N GLY A 160 -12.50 -12.01 -7.66
CA GLY A 160 -12.59 -11.25 -8.91
C GLY A 160 -12.17 -12.11 -10.10
N LEU A 161 -12.62 -11.74 -11.30
CA LEU A 161 -12.30 -12.47 -12.52
C LEU A 161 -12.12 -11.48 -13.67
N PHE A 162 -11.00 -11.61 -14.38
CA PHE A 162 -10.85 -11.12 -15.74
C PHE A 162 -11.06 -12.29 -16.71
N THR A 163 -11.96 -12.17 -17.68
CA THR A 163 -12.22 -13.21 -18.67
C THR A 163 -11.23 -13.14 -19.85
N ALA A 164 -11.15 -14.21 -20.65
CA ALA A 164 -10.43 -14.20 -21.94
C ALA A 164 -10.93 -13.12 -22.93
N SER A 165 -12.15 -12.60 -22.75
CA SER A 165 -12.72 -11.49 -23.54
C SER A 165 -12.48 -10.10 -22.94
N GLY A 166 -11.73 -10.00 -21.83
CA GLY A 166 -11.40 -8.73 -21.18
C GLY A 166 -12.49 -8.15 -20.27
N HIS A 167 -13.56 -8.89 -19.96
CA HIS A 167 -14.52 -8.45 -18.94
C HIS A 167 -13.92 -8.65 -17.55
N GLY A 168 -13.94 -7.61 -16.72
CA GLY A 168 -13.50 -7.65 -15.32
C GLY A 168 -14.69 -7.55 -14.36
N GLU A 169 -14.83 -8.51 -13.46
CA GLU A 169 -15.73 -8.43 -12.31
C GLU A 169 -14.89 -8.37 -11.01
N LEU A 170 -15.16 -7.35 -10.17
CA LEU A 170 -14.41 -7.04 -8.96
C LEU A 170 -15.35 -6.61 -7.83
N ARG A 171 -15.06 -7.03 -6.59
CA ARG A 171 -15.81 -6.58 -5.39
C ARG A 171 -15.55 -5.13 -5.01
N SER A 172 -14.33 -4.66 -5.23
CA SER A 172 -13.91 -3.27 -5.03
C SER A 172 -12.70 -2.96 -5.90
N LEU A 173 -12.61 -1.71 -6.33
CA LEU A 173 -11.47 -1.17 -7.05
C LEU A 173 -11.15 0.21 -6.47
N ARG A 174 -9.93 0.38 -5.95
CA ARG A 174 -9.42 1.69 -5.55
C ARG A 174 -8.42 2.15 -6.61
N VAL A 175 -8.73 3.25 -7.26
CA VAL A 175 -7.83 3.95 -8.19
C VAL A 175 -7.41 5.25 -7.51
N ASN A 176 -6.11 5.52 -7.45
CA ASN A 176 -5.58 6.70 -6.73
C ASN A 176 -5.41 7.94 -7.63
N GLU A 177 -5.34 7.77 -8.94
CA GLU A 177 -5.09 8.87 -9.90
C GLU A 177 -6.27 9.04 -10.86
N TRP A 178 -6.34 8.25 -11.94
CA TRP A 178 -7.38 8.35 -12.96
C TRP A 178 -7.92 6.99 -13.38
N PHE A 179 -9.25 6.92 -13.55
CA PHE A 179 -9.96 5.78 -14.13
C PHE A 179 -10.72 6.29 -15.35
N GLU A 180 -10.32 5.87 -16.55
CA GLU A 180 -10.95 6.26 -17.80
C GLU A 180 -11.90 5.16 -18.30
N THR A 181 -13.12 5.53 -18.64
CA THR A 181 -14.14 4.64 -19.22
C THR A 181 -15.01 5.43 -20.20
N SER A 182 -15.51 4.78 -21.25
CA SER A 182 -16.49 5.37 -22.16
C SER A 182 -17.83 5.65 -21.49
N GLU A 183 -18.18 4.92 -20.43
CA GLU A 183 -19.42 5.08 -19.69
C GLU A 183 -19.27 4.62 -18.23
N PHE A 184 -19.83 5.37 -17.28
CA PHE A 184 -19.92 4.99 -15.88
C PHE A 184 -21.40 4.93 -15.46
N ARG A 185 -21.96 3.71 -15.43
CA ARG A 185 -23.35 3.48 -15.03
C ARG A 185 -23.45 3.29 -13.52
N TYR A 186 -23.91 4.32 -12.82
CA TYR A 186 -24.46 4.21 -11.47
C TYR A 186 -25.99 4.30 -11.51
N ASN A 187 -26.63 4.10 -10.36
CA ASN A 187 -28.09 4.00 -10.15
C ASN A 187 -28.92 4.95 -11.04
N TYR A 188 -29.98 4.40 -11.67
CA TYR A 188 -30.92 5.14 -12.53
C TYR A 188 -31.73 6.25 -11.83
N VAL A 189 -31.67 6.33 -10.49
CA VAL A 189 -32.38 7.34 -9.69
C VAL A 189 -31.44 7.83 -8.59
N ASP A 190 -31.29 9.14 -8.48
CA ASP A 190 -30.68 9.84 -7.34
C ASP A 190 -31.80 10.25 -6.36
N VAL A 191 -31.66 9.88 -5.09
CA VAL A 191 -32.70 10.09 -4.05
C VAL A 191 -32.11 10.92 -2.92
N THR A 192 -32.43 12.21 -2.90
CA THR A 192 -32.15 13.10 -1.77
C THR A 192 -33.41 13.22 -0.91
N THR A 193 -33.36 12.75 0.35
CA THR A 193 -34.47 12.85 1.32
C THR A 193 -34.44 14.12 2.17
N GLY A 194 -33.28 14.75 2.29
CA GLY A 194 -33.09 16.07 2.92
C GLY A 194 -33.06 17.21 1.88
N ASP A 195 -32.24 18.22 2.15
CA ASP A 195 -32.06 19.37 1.25
C ASP A 195 -30.87 19.21 0.29
N LYS A 196 -31.04 19.70 -0.94
CA LYS A 196 -29.95 19.91 -1.90
C LYS A 196 -29.66 21.39 -2.06
N TRP A 197 -28.42 21.81 -1.80
CA TRP A 197 -28.02 23.22 -1.83
C TRP A 197 -27.05 23.52 -2.99
N SER A 198 -27.13 24.76 -3.50
CA SER A 198 -26.19 25.38 -4.41
C SER A 198 -25.87 26.78 -3.91
N ALA A 199 -24.61 27.05 -3.59
CA ALA A 199 -24.21 28.23 -2.83
C ALA A 199 -22.78 28.66 -3.18
N PRO A 200 -22.39 29.91 -2.89
CA PRO A 200 -21.04 30.42 -3.13
C PRO A 200 -19.99 29.81 -2.19
N GLY A 201 -20.40 29.03 -1.19
CA GLY A 201 -19.52 28.36 -0.26
C GLY A 201 -20.14 27.20 0.49
N GLY A 202 -19.27 26.43 1.16
CA GLY A 202 -19.59 25.23 1.90
C GLY A 202 -18.36 24.33 2.01
N GLY A 203 -18.51 23.18 2.66
CA GLY A 203 -17.43 22.21 2.80
C GLY A 203 -17.76 21.05 3.74
N ILE A 204 -16.73 20.25 4.02
CA ILE A 204 -16.76 19.15 4.99
C ILE A 204 -15.82 19.52 6.13
N ILE A 205 -16.27 19.34 7.36
CA ILE A 205 -15.47 19.62 8.56
C ILE A 205 -14.56 18.42 8.85
N GLU A 206 -13.26 18.68 9.02
CA GLU A 206 -12.29 17.68 9.50
C GLU A 206 -12.28 17.62 11.03
N SER A 207 -12.19 18.78 11.68
CA SER A 207 -12.17 18.91 13.14
C SER A 207 -12.72 20.25 13.60
N VAL A 208 -13.20 20.27 14.83
CA VAL A 208 -13.70 21.47 15.53
C VAL A 208 -13.02 21.54 16.89
N VAL A 209 -12.63 22.74 17.30
CA VAL A 209 -12.11 23.05 18.64
C VAL A 209 -12.92 24.23 19.16
N MET A 210 -13.73 24.01 20.19
CA MET A 210 -14.45 25.10 20.87
C MET A 210 -13.46 25.96 21.67
N ASP A 211 -13.70 27.26 21.72
CA ASP A 211 -13.04 28.11 22.71
C ASP A 211 -13.62 27.82 24.09
N THR A 212 -12.82 27.98 25.15
CA THR A 212 -13.30 27.86 26.53
C THR A 212 -13.07 29.14 27.33
N ASP A 213 -13.90 29.37 28.35
CA ASP A 213 -13.62 30.35 29.39
C ASP A 213 -12.46 29.90 30.32
N PRO A 214 -11.97 30.76 31.24
CA PRO A 214 -10.93 30.40 32.20
C PRO A 214 -11.30 29.25 33.14
N GLU A 215 -12.60 29.00 33.33
CA GLU A 215 -13.17 27.94 34.15
C GLU A 215 -13.28 26.60 33.40
N GLY A 216 -13.10 26.61 32.07
CA GLY A 216 -13.11 25.43 31.21
C GLY A 216 -14.45 25.10 30.55
N ASN A 217 -15.44 25.99 30.61
CA ASN A 217 -16.72 25.83 29.92
C ASN A 217 -16.59 26.23 28.45
N GLU A 218 -17.24 25.49 27.55
CA GLU A 218 -17.27 25.84 26.12
C GLU A 218 -18.05 27.12 25.86
N LEU A 219 -17.50 27.97 24.99
CA LEU A 219 -18.10 29.22 24.53
C LEU A 219 -18.87 29.01 23.22
N ASN A 220 -19.68 29.99 22.82
CA ASN A 220 -20.36 30.00 21.51
C ASN A 220 -19.41 30.30 20.32
N THR A 221 -18.10 30.17 20.50
CA THR A 221 -17.08 30.43 19.47
C THR A 221 -16.09 29.28 19.41
N GLY A 222 -15.43 29.13 18.27
CA GLY A 222 -14.39 28.12 18.11
C GLY A 222 -13.67 28.21 16.77
N VAL A 223 -12.89 27.17 16.47
CA VAL A 223 -12.12 27.00 15.24
C VAL A 223 -12.56 25.74 14.52
N VAL A 224 -12.88 25.87 13.23
CA VAL A 224 -13.08 24.75 12.30
C VAL A 224 -11.82 24.54 11.46
N THR A 225 -11.43 23.29 11.27
CA THR A 225 -10.54 22.87 10.18
C THR A 225 -11.36 22.16 9.10
N LEU A 226 -11.16 22.56 7.84
CA LEU A 226 -11.82 21.96 6.69
C LEU A 226 -11.06 20.73 6.20
N LYS A 227 -11.81 19.68 5.85
CA LYS A 227 -11.28 18.58 5.05
C LYS A 227 -11.13 19.07 3.61
N LEU A 228 -9.88 19.26 3.18
CA LEU A 228 -9.50 19.69 1.84
C LEU A 228 -8.50 18.72 1.24
N GLU A 229 -8.60 18.51 -0.08
CA GLU A 229 -7.59 17.77 -0.84
C GLU A 229 -6.35 18.65 -1.12
N ALA A 230 -5.23 18.02 -1.49
CA ALA A 230 -3.96 18.73 -1.70
C ALA A 230 -4.09 19.80 -2.81
N GLY A 231 -3.88 21.08 -2.44
CA GLY A 231 -4.02 22.23 -3.34
C GLY A 231 -5.43 22.77 -3.50
N GLN A 232 -6.45 22.16 -2.86
CA GLN A 232 -7.80 22.71 -2.81
C GLN A 232 -7.84 23.94 -1.89
N ILE A 233 -8.52 25.00 -2.33
CA ILE A 233 -8.82 26.19 -1.51
C ILE A 233 -10.23 26.03 -0.94
N GLY A 234 -10.39 26.25 0.36
CA GLY A 234 -11.68 26.26 1.05
C GLY A 234 -12.60 27.35 0.51
N ALA A 235 -13.80 26.98 0.08
CA ALA A 235 -14.80 27.88 -0.51
C ALA A 235 -15.53 28.76 0.53
N VAL A 236 -14.83 29.20 1.57
CA VAL A 236 -15.34 30.01 2.68
C VAL A 236 -14.78 31.42 2.66
N ALA A 237 -15.54 32.37 3.19
CA ALA A 237 -15.15 33.76 3.37
C ALA A 237 -15.55 34.27 4.77
N PHE A 238 -14.92 35.38 5.18
CA PHE A 238 -15.36 36.17 6.32
C PHE A 238 -16.83 36.60 6.15
N ASP A 239 -17.58 36.61 7.27
CA ASP A 239 -19.01 36.92 7.38
C ASP A 239 -19.97 35.95 6.66
N ASP A 240 -19.51 34.79 6.18
CA ASP A 240 -20.41 33.76 5.66
C ASP A 240 -21.35 33.25 6.77
N LEU A 241 -22.65 33.20 6.44
CA LEU A 241 -23.68 32.55 7.23
C LEU A 241 -23.75 31.08 6.81
N ALA A 242 -23.34 30.20 7.71
CA ALA A 242 -23.25 28.78 7.45
C ALA A 242 -24.36 27.99 8.17
N MET A 243 -24.83 26.93 7.50
CA MET A 243 -25.76 25.95 8.05
C MET A 243 -25.29 24.53 7.73
N GLY A 244 -25.43 23.61 8.67
CA GLY A 244 -25.25 22.18 8.46
C GLY A 244 -26.33 21.38 9.19
N MET A 245 -26.50 20.11 8.81
CA MET A 245 -27.41 19.17 9.48
C MET A 245 -26.63 17.89 9.78
N TYR A 246 -26.68 17.43 11.02
CA TYR A 246 -25.90 16.26 11.46
C TYR A 246 -26.62 15.47 12.55
N HIS A 247 -26.32 14.17 12.64
CA HIS A 247 -26.86 13.29 13.66
C HIS A 247 -25.92 13.27 14.87
N TYR A 248 -26.37 13.85 15.99
CA TYR A 248 -25.63 13.85 17.25
C TYR A 248 -26.07 12.69 18.15
N GLU A 249 -25.33 12.40 19.23
CA GLU A 249 -25.75 11.39 20.22
C GLU A 249 -27.03 11.79 20.98
N SER A 250 -27.30 13.10 21.09
CA SER A 250 -28.51 13.65 21.70
C SER A 250 -28.85 15.03 21.09
N GLY A 251 -30.03 15.56 21.40
CA GLY A 251 -30.48 16.89 20.94
C GLY A 251 -31.05 16.94 19.51
N ASN A 252 -31.04 15.84 18.77
CA ASN A 252 -31.67 15.74 17.44
C ASN A 252 -33.17 16.06 17.48
N ALA A 253 -33.71 16.62 16.40
CA ALA A 253 -35.15 16.84 16.26
C ALA A 253 -35.92 15.51 16.20
N THR A 254 -37.13 15.48 16.77
CA THR A 254 -38.03 14.31 16.78
C THR A 254 -39.00 14.29 15.60
N GLU A 255 -39.13 15.40 14.88
CA GLU A 255 -40.06 15.59 13.76
C GLU A 255 -39.45 16.53 12.71
N ASP A 256 -39.95 16.42 11.47
CA ASP A 256 -39.61 17.35 10.39
C ASP A 256 -40.32 18.69 10.61
N TYR A 257 -39.64 19.81 10.34
CA TYR A 257 -40.20 21.15 10.47
C TYR A 257 -39.56 22.11 9.47
N ASP A 258 -40.35 22.97 8.83
CA ASP A 258 -39.88 24.06 7.96
C ASP A 258 -40.77 25.29 8.17
N ASP A 259 -40.20 26.41 8.59
CA ASP A 259 -40.93 27.67 8.74
C ASP A 259 -40.99 28.50 7.45
N GLY A 260 -40.32 28.03 6.39
CA GLY A 260 -40.21 28.74 5.12
C GLY A 260 -39.39 30.03 5.19
N LYS A 261 -38.61 30.26 6.27
CA LYS A 261 -37.74 31.44 6.46
C LYS A 261 -36.28 31.06 6.77
N GLY A 262 -35.96 29.78 6.93
CA GLY A 262 -34.60 29.31 7.15
C GLY A 262 -34.46 28.36 8.33
N ASN A 263 -35.45 28.31 9.21
CA ASN A 263 -35.45 27.41 10.36
C ASN A 263 -36.05 26.06 9.95
N ARG A 264 -35.21 25.20 9.38
CA ARG A 264 -35.57 23.81 9.04
C ARG A 264 -35.01 22.83 10.05
N ARG A 265 -35.72 21.72 10.26
CA ARG A 265 -35.30 20.55 11.06
C ARG A 265 -35.76 19.28 10.34
N PHE A 266 -34.99 18.21 10.46
CA PHE A 266 -35.37 16.87 9.99
C PHE A 266 -35.31 15.88 11.15
N ALA A 267 -36.27 14.97 11.22
CA ALA A 267 -36.34 13.96 12.27
C ALA A 267 -35.05 13.11 12.30
N GLY A 268 -34.44 13.01 13.48
CA GLY A 268 -33.16 12.35 13.68
C GLY A 268 -31.91 13.20 13.43
N PHE A 269 -32.04 14.50 13.12
CA PHE A 269 -30.89 15.40 12.92
C PHE A 269 -31.00 16.69 13.75
N THR A 270 -29.87 17.26 14.12
CA THR A 270 -29.74 18.63 14.62
C THR A 270 -29.33 19.54 13.48
N THR A 271 -29.98 20.70 13.36
CA THR A 271 -29.56 21.75 12.43
C THR A 271 -28.68 22.75 13.17
N VAL A 272 -27.53 23.06 12.59
CA VAL A 272 -26.46 23.85 13.20
C VAL A 272 -26.26 25.11 12.38
N PHE A 273 -26.27 26.28 13.04
CA PHE A 273 -26.02 27.58 12.41
C PHE A 273 -24.80 28.25 13.04
N PHE A 274 -23.86 28.69 12.21
CA PHE A 274 -22.66 29.41 12.64
C PHE A 274 -22.22 30.44 11.59
N ARG A 275 -21.62 31.53 12.04
CA ARG A 275 -21.09 32.61 11.19
C ARG A 275 -19.58 32.50 11.19
N ILE A 276 -18.97 32.61 10.01
CA ILE A 276 -17.52 32.61 9.87
C ILE A 276 -16.98 34.01 10.24
N THR A 277 -16.24 34.10 11.33
CA THR A 277 -15.78 35.38 11.92
C THR A 277 -14.33 35.73 11.61
N GLU A 278 -13.50 34.78 11.18
CA GLU A 278 -12.12 35.03 10.74
C GLU A 278 -11.61 33.88 9.87
N ILE A 279 -10.88 34.16 8.78
CA ILE A 279 -10.15 33.13 8.03
C ILE A 279 -8.69 33.11 8.51
N ILE A 280 -8.29 32.01 9.17
CA ILE A 280 -6.96 31.88 9.79
C ILE A 280 -6.04 30.90 9.02
N GLY A 281 -6.60 30.09 8.11
CA GLY A 281 -5.83 29.20 7.24
C GLY A 281 -5.27 29.94 6.01
N THR A 282 -4.17 30.68 6.17
CA THR A 282 -3.60 31.53 5.12
C THR A 282 -3.31 30.76 3.82
N GLY A 283 -3.70 31.33 2.67
CA GLY A 283 -3.43 30.80 1.33
C GLY A 283 -4.36 29.68 0.84
N LEU A 284 -4.90 28.86 1.74
CA LEU A 284 -5.83 27.77 1.38
C LEU A 284 -7.23 27.90 1.99
N ASN A 285 -7.49 28.91 2.84
CA ASN A 285 -8.73 29.07 3.60
C ASN A 285 -9.14 27.79 4.38
N SER A 286 -8.15 26.99 4.79
CA SER A 286 -8.34 25.65 5.36
C SER A 286 -8.83 25.65 6.82
N LYS A 287 -8.77 26.80 7.48
CA LYS A 287 -9.17 26.99 8.87
C LYS A 287 -9.84 28.34 9.06
N PHE A 288 -10.86 28.38 9.91
CA PHE A 288 -11.57 29.61 10.23
C PHE A 288 -12.09 29.63 11.67
N ARG A 289 -12.21 30.83 12.25
CA ARG A 289 -12.99 31.05 13.48
C ARG A 289 -14.47 31.17 13.13
N PHE A 290 -15.33 30.72 14.05
CA PHE A 290 -16.76 30.90 13.94
C PHE A 290 -17.39 31.37 15.26
N GLU A 291 -18.63 31.85 15.14
CA GLU A 291 -19.55 32.19 16.22
C GLU A 291 -20.89 31.49 15.94
N LEU A 292 -21.50 30.85 16.94
CA LEU A 292 -22.81 30.22 16.78
C LEU A 292 -23.92 31.25 16.62
N ARG A 293 -24.99 30.89 15.87
CA ARG A 293 -26.23 31.68 15.91
C ARG A 293 -26.78 31.69 17.34
N ASN A 294 -27.01 32.87 17.89
CA ASN A 294 -27.62 33.05 19.20
C ASN A 294 -29.00 32.39 19.30
N ALA A 295 -29.35 31.94 20.50
CA ALA A 295 -30.66 31.35 20.78
C ALA A 295 -31.80 32.33 20.48
N SER A 296 -32.88 31.81 19.89
CA SER A 296 -34.12 32.55 19.59
C SER A 296 -35.32 31.61 19.61
N ASP A 297 -36.56 32.12 19.59
CA ASP A 297 -37.76 31.28 19.62
C ASP A 297 -37.79 30.20 18.51
N ASN A 298 -37.31 30.53 17.30
CA ASN A 298 -37.20 29.59 16.18
C ASN A 298 -35.93 28.71 16.19
N TYR A 299 -34.97 28.99 17.08
CA TYR A 299 -33.70 28.26 17.23
C TYR A 299 -33.24 28.30 18.70
N PRO A 300 -33.90 27.58 19.61
CA PRO A 300 -33.71 27.76 21.05
C PRO A 300 -32.42 27.13 21.58
N ASN A 301 -31.87 26.13 20.88
CA ASN A 301 -30.71 25.35 21.31
C ASN A 301 -29.59 25.45 20.27
N PRO A 302 -28.69 26.45 20.36
CA PRO A 302 -27.46 26.49 19.58
C PRO A 302 -26.58 25.26 19.87
N VAL A 303 -26.09 24.60 18.83
CA VAL A 303 -25.20 23.44 18.93
C VAL A 303 -23.96 23.71 18.08
N SER A 304 -22.80 23.26 18.55
CA SER A 304 -21.52 23.41 17.86
C SER A 304 -21.44 22.53 16.59
N PRO A 305 -20.78 23.01 15.51
CA PRO A 305 -20.46 22.15 14.38
C PRO A 305 -19.57 20.98 14.82
N THR A 306 -19.59 19.88 14.07
CA THR A 306 -18.81 18.68 14.39
C THR A 306 -18.08 18.09 13.17
N ALA A 307 -17.11 17.21 13.43
CA ALA A 307 -16.36 16.52 12.39
C ALA A 307 -17.29 15.71 11.46
N MET A 308 -16.90 15.59 10.19
CA MET A 308 -17.66 14.98 9.09
C MET A 308 -18.98 15.68 8.71
N MET A 309 -19.42 16.70 9.46
CA MET A 309 -20.57 17.51 9.06
C MET A 309 -20.29 18.22 7.73
N HIS A 310 -21.24 18.12 6.81
CA HIS A 310 -21.29 18.93 5.60
C HIS A 310 -22.04 20.22 5.93
N PHE A 311 -21.56 21.36 5.43
CA PHE A 311 -22.21 22.65 5.63
C PHE A 311 -22.23 23.47 4.34
N VAL A 312 -23.16 24.42 4.29
CA VAL A 312 -23.37 25.36 3.19
C VAL A 312 -23.27 26.79 3.71
N CYS A 313 -22.59 27.68 2.98
CA CYS A 313 -22.59 29.13 3.21
C CYS A 313 -23.75 29.75 2.43
N PHE A 314 -24.95 29.77 3.02
CA PHE A 314 -26.19 30.11 2.32
C PHE A 314 -26.41 31.63 2.12
N GLY A 315 -25.67 32.45 2.86
CA GLY A 315 -25.66 33.91 2.76
C GLY A 315 -24.38 34.50 3.35
N ASN A 316 -24.28 35.82 3.40
CA ASN A 316 -23.12 36.52 3.97
C ASN A 316 -23.50 37.92 4.48
N VAL A 317 -23.08 38.29 5.68
CA VAL A 317 -23.50 39.55 6.33
C VAL A 317 -23.03 40.80 5.58
N SER A 318 -21.80 40.79 5.02
CA SER A 318 -21.16 42.00 4.46
C SER A 318 -20.82 41.89 2.96
N ASN A 319 -20.48 40.69 2.47
CA ASN A 319 -20.11 40.47 1.07
C ASN A 319 -21.31 40.13 0.18
N LYS A 320 -21.83 41.16 -0.52
CA LYS A 320 -22.98 41.05 -1.44
C LYS A 320 -22.83 40.01 -2.55
N SER A 321 -21.61 39.66 -2.99
CA SER A 321 -21.45 38.60 -4.01
C SER A 321 -21.70 37.19 -3.48
N ARG A 322 -21.80 37.03 -2.16
CA ARG A 322 -22.07 35.76 -1.46
C ARG A 322 -23.46 35.68 -0.81
N GLN A 323 -24.32 36.66 -1.08
CA GLN A 323 -25.68 36.78 -0.53
C GLN A 323 -26.76 36.06 -1.36
N SER A 324 -26.37 35.22 -2.32
CA SER A 324 -27.29 34.50 -3.21
C SER A 324 -27.00 33.01 -3.16
N SER A 325 -28.04 32.19 -3.03
CA SER A 325 -27.96 30.72 -2.98
C SER A 325 -29.25 30.12 -3.52
N MET A 326 -29.28 28.81 -3.72
CA MET A 326 -30.47 28.05 -4.09
C MET A 326 -30.52 26.78 -3.24
N TYR A 327 -31.73 26.38 -2.85
CA TYR A 327 -31.97 25.07 -2.27
C TYR A 327 -33.22 24.41 -2.84
N GLN A 328 -33.21 23.08 -2.83
CA GLN A 328 -34.30 22.20 -3.20
C GLN A 328 -34.63 21.30 -2.01
N THR A 329 -35.90 21.27 -1.63
CA THR A 329 -36.49 20.34 -0.66
C THR A 329 -37.28 19.24 -1.39
N ARG A 330 -38.03 18.44 -0.64
CA ARG A 330 -38.98 17.46 -1.19
C ARG A 330 -40.24 18.09 -1.81
N THR A 331 -40.59 19.34 -1.44
CA THR A 331 -41.85 20.00 -1.84
C THR A 331 -41.64 21.22 -2.74
N TYR A 332 -40.51 21.93 -2.60
CA TYR A 332 -40.24 23.14 -3.38
C TYR A 332 -38.75 23.37 -3.66
N THR A 333 -38.45 24.27 -4.59
CA THR A 333 -37.10 24.79 -4.88
C THR A 333 -37.12 26.30 -4.81
N ARG A 334 -36.14 26.90 -4.13
CA ARG A 334 -36.10 28.35 -3.87
C ARG A 334 -34.73 28.94 -4.21
N TYR A 335 -34.76 30.03 -4.96
CA TYR A 335 -33.60 30.86 -5.26
C TYR A 335 -33.64 32.08 -4.34
N LEU A 336 -32.55 32.30 -3.61
CA LEU A 336 -32.36 33.36 -2.64
C LEU A 336 -31.40 34.43 -3.18
N LYS A 337 -31.61 35.67 -2.74
CA LYS A 337 -30.78 36.85 -3.01
C LYS A 337 -30.74 37.75 -1.77
N ASN A 338 -29.69 38.58 -1.66
CA ASN A 338 -29.53 39.54 -0.57
C ASN A 338 -29.69 38.91 0.84
N VAL A 339 -29.27 37.66 1.04
CA VAL A 339 -29.33 36.99 2.35
C VAL A 339 -28.13 37.42 3.20
N ASP A 340 -28.35 38.42 4.04
CA ASP A 340 -27.42 38.99 5.01
C ASP A 340 -27.76 38.62 6.47
N TRP A 341 -28.83 37.83 6.69
CA TRP A 341 -29.30 37.39 7.99
C TRP A 341 -29.71 35.92 8.01
N TRP A 342 -29.83 35.36 9.23
CA TRP A 342 -30.22 33.96 9.47
C TRP A 342 -31.58 33.56 8.90
N GLU A 343 -32.52 34.51 8.92
CA GLU A 343 -33.89 34.31 8.46
C GLU A 343 -34.14 35.15 7.22
N TYR A 344 -34.60 34.52 6.15
CA TYR A 344 -35.01 35.18 4.91
C TYR A 344 -36.50 35.51 4.91
N SER A 345 -36.80 36.69 4.38
CA SER A 345 -38.14 37.18 4.11
C SER A 345 -38.50 37.07 2.62
N PHE A 346 -39.72 37.44 2.25
CA PHE A 346 -40.15 37.46 0.85
C PHE A 346 -39.24 38.32 -0.06
N SER A 347 -38.63 39.39 0.44
CA SER A 347 -37.72 40.24 -0.35
C SER A 347 -36.41 39.54 -0.76
N ASN A 348 -36.00 38.54 0.02
CA ASN A 348 -34.84 37.70 -0.22
C ASN A 348 -35.15 36.56 -1.21
N ILE A 349 -36.42 36.27 -1.49
CA ILE A 349 -36.82 35.25 -2.47
C ILE A 349 -36.73 35.85 -3.87
N ALA A 350 -35.83 35.33 -4.69
CA ALA A 350 -35.73 35.69 -6.11
C ALA A 350 -36.75 34.94 -6.97
N MET A 351 -36.96 33.64 -6.67
CA MET A 351 -37.87 32.74 -7.39
C MET A 351 -38.17 31.50 -6.52
N GLN A 352 -39.36 30.92 -6.67
CA GLN A 352 -39.73 29.64 -6.08
C GLN A 352 -40.52 28.78 -7.08
N PHE A 353 -40.32 27.46 -7.02
CA PHE A 353 -41.16 26.45 -7.66
C PHE A 353 -41.69 25.49 -6.60
N GLY A 354 -42.97 25.12 -6.64
CA GLY A 354 -43.62 24.28 -5.63
C GLY A 354 -44.10 25.07 -4.41
N ASP A 355 -44.96 24.44 -3.61
CA ASP A 355 -45.59 25.01 -2.42
C ASP A 355 -44.83 24.62 -1.14
N LEU A 356 -45.01 25.43 -0.08
CA LEU A 356 -44.40 25.19 1.24
C LEU A 356 -45.20 24.15 2.04
#